data_AF-A0AAV2TEC4-F1
#
_entry.id   AF-A0AAV2TEC4-F1
#
_cell.length_a   1.000
_cell.length_b   1.000
_cell.length_c   1.000
_cell.angle_alpha   90.00
_cell.angle_beta   90.00
_cell.angle_gamma   90.00
#
_symmetry.space_group_name_H-M   'P 1'
#
loop_
_entity.id
_entity.type
_entity.pdbx_description
1 polymer ?
#
loop_
_entity_poly.entity_id
_entity_poly.type
_entity_poly.pdbx_seq_one_letter_code
_entity_poly.pdbx_strand_id
1 'polypeptide(L)'
;MAMLPDTQNGCASSDGEEKRSSKRLRSGESVIRGMKNQSGRNEPVIGTNQSDTIDQLARAFSILASTSNYWRAPIPMPPKFNMGDNYRHWEDQVRRYLKHFAHDQHGDLILDLLIGEAYDRVNDAHILQRPVAEETFREIRNRLDPPGLTIKHQRVFY
;
A
#
# COMPACT_ATOMS: atom_id res chain seq x y z
N MET A 1 -3.74 -45.64 -43.70
CA MET A 1 -5.17 -45.70 -43.29
C MET A 1 -5.22 -45.23 -41.85
N ALA A 2 -5.98 -44.22 -41.43
CA ALA A 2 -6.91 -43.32 -42.11
C ALA A 2 -7.09 -42.08 -41.20
N MET A 3 -7.18 -40.90 -41.83
CA MET A 3 -8.08 -39.76 -41.56
C MET A 3 -8.20 -39.18 -40.13
N LEU A 4 -8.37 -37.88 -39.87
CA LEU A 4 -8.24 -36.54 -40.46
C LEU A 4 -8.68 -35.60 -39.30
N PRO A 5 -8.37 -34.30 -39.33
CA PRO A 5 -8.70 -33.32 -38.30
C PRO A 5 -10.05 -32.61 -38.57
N ASP A 6 -10.30 -31.55 -37.78
CA ASP A 6 -11.25 -30.42 -37.96
C ASP A 6 -12.46 -30.33 -37.02
N THR A 7 -12.64 -29.12 -36.46
CA THR A 7 -13.83 -28.22 -36.51
C THR A 7 -13.64 -27.15 -35.40
N GLN A 8 -13.16 -25.94 -35.70
CA GLN A 8 -13.88 -24.73 -36.17
C GLN A 8 -14.87 -24.07 -35.18
N ASN A 9 -14.61 -22.77 -34.97
CA ASN A 9 -15.52 -21.60 -35.02
C ASN A 9 -16.48 -21.22 -33.88
N GLY A 10 -16.54 -19.89 -33.68
CA GLY A 10 -17.55 -19.11 -32.94
C GLY A 10 -16.91 -17.88 -32.28
N CYS A 11 -16.55 -16.78 -32.96
CA CYS A 11 -17.34 -15.71 -33.58
C CYS A 11 -18.31 -14.93 -32.65
N ALA A 12 -18.11 -13.60 -32.64
CA ALA A 12 -19.11 -12.52 -32.49
C ALA A 12 -19.72 -12.32 -31.08
N SER A 13 -20.12 -11.15 -30.60
CA SER A 13 -20.02 -9.72 -30.95
C SER A 13 -20.76 -8.95 -29.83
N SER A 14 -20.69 -7.62 -29.91
CA SER A 14 -21.63 -6.60 -29.40
C SER A 14 -21.32 -6.06 -28.00
N ASP A 15 -20.91 -4.80 -27.87
CA ASP A 15 -21.58 -3.52 -28.23
C ASP A 15 -22.69 -3.09 -27.27
N GLY A 16 -22.63 -1.80 -26.95
CA GLY A 16 -23.74 -0.99 -26.43
C GLY A 16 -23.84 -0.98 -24.90
N GLU A 17 -24.11 0.12 -24.22
CA GLU A 17 -24.54 1.43 -24.69
C GLU A 17 -24.53 2.38 -23.48
N GLU A 18 -24.12 3.61 -23.73
CA GLU A 18 -24.88 4.82 -23.44
C GLU A 18 -25.58 4.95 -22.07
N LYS A 19 -25.07 5.88 -21.24
CA LYS A 19 -25.94 6.89 -20.63
C LYS A 19 -25.37 8.30 -20.74
N ARG A 20 -25.90 9.01 -21.73
CA ARG A 20 -26.02 10.46 -21.82
C ARG A 20 -26.74 11.07 -20.60
N SER A 21 -26.18 12.16 -20.09
CA SER A 21 -26.90 13.36 -19.63
C SER A 21 -25.82 14.41 -19.33
N SER A 22 -25.50 15.38 -20.19
CA SER A 22 -26.35 16.40 -20.82
C SER A 22 -27.25 17.11 -19.82
N LYS A 23 -26.79 18.27 -19.32
CA LYS A 23 -27.60 19.49 -19.23
C LYS A 23 -26.76 20.72 -18.83
N ARG A 24 -26.57 21.57 -19.84
CA ARG A 24 -26.70 23.04 -19.83
C ARG A 24 -25.74 23.85 -18.96
N LEU A 25 -24.72 24.36 -19.63
CA LEU A 25 -24.17 25.70 -19.39
C LEU A 25 -25.23 26.74 -19.82
N ARG A 26 -25.71 27.56 -18.88
CA ARG A 26 -26.33 28.87 -19.17
C ARG A 26 -25.37 29.91 -18.60
N SER A 27 -24.71 30.64 -19.48
CA SER A 27 -25.08 32.00 -19.87
C SER A 27 -24.85 32.97 -18.74
N GLY A 28 -23.68 33.59 -18.76
CA GLY A 28 -23.48 34.85 -18.09
C GLY A 28 -24.40 35.90 -18.70
N GLU A 29 -24.99 36.72 -17.84
CA GLU A 29 -25.23 38.12 -18.17
C GLU A 29 -25.20 38.91 -16.87
N SER A 30 -24.33 39.91 -16.91
CA SER A 30 -24.03 40.86 -15.86
C SER A 30 -25.15 41.89 -15.78
N VAL A 31 -25.65 42.16 -14.58
CA VAL A 31 -26.30 43.44 -14.28
C VAL A 31 -25.73 43.95 -12.97
N ILE A 32 -24.62 44.68 -13.09
CA ILE A 32 -24.15 45.60 -12.06
C ILE A 32 -25.12 46.79 -12.09
N ARG A 33 -25.98 46.90 -11.07
CA ARG A 33 -26.69 48.15 -10.80
C ARG A 33 -26.35 48.58 -9.37
N GLY A 34 -25.72 49.75 -9.29
CA GLY A 34 -25.01 50.22 -8.11
C GLY A 34 -25.88 50.86 -7.03
N MET A 35 -25.13 51.21 -5.97
CA MET A 35 -25.34 52.32 -5.05
C MET A 35 -26.52 52.18 -4.07
N LYS A 36 -26.22 51.97 -2.78
CA LYS A 36 -26.17 53.08 -1.80
C LYS A 36 -25.77 52.56 -0.41
N ASN A 37 -24.82 53.29 0.15
CA ASN A 37 -24.30 53.14 1.50
C ASN A 37 -25.41 53.47 2.51
N GLN A 38 -25.61 52.62 3.51
CA GLN A 38 -26.14 53.06 4.81
C GLN A 38 -25.38 52.38 5.95
N SER A 39 -24.73 53.26 6.71
CA SER A 39 -24.15 53.06 8.03
C SER A 39 -25.17 52.45 8.98
N GLY A 40 -24.73 51.45 9.75
CA GLY A 40 -25.49 50.87 10.85
C GLY A 40 -24.66 49.81 11.54
N ARG A 41 -23.79 50.23 12.47
CA ARG A 41 -23.26 49.33 13.51
C ARG A 41 -24.46 48.80 14.29
N ASN A 42 -24.70 47.50 14.28
CA ASN A 42 -25.49 46.80 15.29
C ASN A 42 -24.94 45.37 15.40
N GLU A 43 -24.34 45.08 16.56
CA GLU A 43 -24.26 43.81 17.30
C GLU A 43 -23.87 42.48 16.58
N PRO A 44 -23.03 41.63 17.20
CA PRO A 44 -22.81 40.27 16.72
C PRO A 44 -24.09 39.44 16.92
N VAL A 45 -24.83 39.22 15.83
CA VAL A 45 -25.95 38.27 15.80
C VAL A 45 -25.39 36.87 16.01
N ILE A 46 -25.40 36.41 17.26
CA ILE A 46 -25.24 35.00 17.62
C ILE A 46 -26.54 34.29 17.21
N GLY A 47 -26.69 34.05 15.91
CA GLY A 47 -27.65 33.11 15.36
C GLY A 47 -26.92 31.80 15.11
N THR A 48 -26.79 30.94 16.12
CA THR A 48 -26.29 29.58 15.91
C THR A 48 -27.39 28.77 15.22
N ASN A 49 -27.41 28.78 13.88
CA ASN A 49 -28.23 27.84 13.14
C ASN A 49 -27.66 26.45 13.43
N GLN A 50 -28.50 25.54 13.92
CA GLN A 50 -28.05 24.20 14.33
C GLN A 50 -27.32 23.45 13.20
N SER A 51 -27.60 23.76 11.92
CA SER A 51 -26.88 23.17 10.78
C SER A 51 -25.41 23.61 10.74
N ASP A 52 -25.10 24.86 11.07
CA ASP A 52 -23.72 25.36 11.08
C ASP A 52 -22.89 24.62 12.16
N THR A 53 -23.52 24.31 13.29
CA THR A 53 -22.91 23.51 14.36
C THR A 53 -22.68 22.06 13.93
N ILE A 54 -23.64 21.44 13.23
CA ILE A 54 -23.51 20.08 12.71
C ILE A 54 -22.43 20.01 11.63
N ASP A 55 -22.38 20.98 10.73
CA ASP A 55 -21.37 21.07 9.68
C ASP A 55 -19.97 21.30 10.25
N GLN A 56 -19.86 22.16 11.26
CA GLN A 56 -18.60 22.38 11.98
C GLN A 56 -18.14 21.13 12.71
N LEU A 57 -19.06 20.40 13.36
CA LEU A 57 -18.78 19.16 14.05
C LEU A 57 -18.35 18.05 13.06
N ALA A 58 -19.02 17.94 11.91
CA ALA A 58 -18.66 16.99 10.86
C ALA A 58 -17.26 17.26 10.27
N ARG A 59 -16.90 18.53 10.09
CA ARG A 59 -15.55 18.93 9.67
C ARG A 59 -14.51 18.59 10.74
N ALA A 60 -14.79 18.85 12.02
CA ALA A 60 -13.90 18.54 13.13
C ALA A 60 -13.67 17.03 13.25
N PHE A 61 -14.71 16.21 13.14
CA PHE A 61 -14.58 14.74 13.13
C PHE A 61 -13.82 14.22 11.91
N SER A 62 -13.99 14.83 10.73
CA SER A 62 -13.22 14.45 9.54
C SER A 62 -11.73 14.76 9.71
N ILE A 63 -11.38 15.90 10.32
CA ILE A 63 -10.01 16.24 10.68
C ILE A 63 -9.49 15.23 11.72
N LEU A 64 -10.26 14.95 12.77
CA LEU A 64 -9.83 14.04 13.83
C LEU A 64 -9.62 12.60 13.31
N ALA A 65 -10.53 12.10 12.48
CA ALA A 65 -10.42 10.81 11.81
C ALA A 65 -9.21 10.75 10.84
N SER A 66 -8.91 11.85 10.16
CA SER A 66 -7.72 11.97 9.31
C SER A 66 -6.44 12.02 10.15
N THR A 67 -6.47 12.68 11.32
CA THR A 67 -5.34 12.77 12.25
C THR A 67 -5.14 11.52 13.12
N SER A 68 -6.15 10.64 13.23
CA SER A 68 -6.07 9.38 14.00
C SER A 68 -5.01 8.42 13.44
N ASN A 69 -4.66 8.54 12.16
CA ASN A 69 -3.58 7.76 11.56
C ASN A 69 -2.17 8.18 12.02
N TYR A 70 -2.00 9.34 12.64
CA TYR A 70 -0.70 9.86 13.10
C TYR A 70 -0.29 9.32 14.48
N TRP A 71 -1.10 8.46 15.10
CA TRP A 71 -0.77 7.80 16.38
C TRP A 71 -0.22 6.39 16.22
N ARG A 72 -0.06 5.89 14.99
CA ARG A 72 0.70 4.65 14.79
C ARG A 72 2.19 4.98 14.93
N ALA A 73 2.78 4.52 16.03
CA ALA A 73 4.23 4.49 16.18
C ALA A 73 4.85 3.85 14.92
N PRO A 74 6.00 4.37 14.44
CA PRO A 74 6.68 3.79 13.28
C PRO A 74 6.87 2.29 13.49
N ILE A 75 6.53 1.51 12.46
CA ILE A 75 6.74 0.06 12.52
C ILE A 75 8.26 -0.15 12.60
N PRO A 76 8.77 -0.87 13.62
CA PRO A 76 10.20 -1.06 13.77
C PRO A 76 10.73 -1.89 12.59
N MET A 77 11.66 -1.30 11.83
CA MET A 77 12.31 -1.98 10.72
C MET A 77 13.25 -3.07 11.24
N PRO A 78 13.19 -4.30 10.70
CA PRO A 78 14.13 -5.35 11.03
C PRO A 78 15.57 -4.96 10.65
N PRO A 79 16.58 -5.54 11.32
CA PRO A 79 17.96 -5.41 10.89
C PRO A 79 18.16 -6.02 9.49
N LYS A 80 19.14 -5.48 8.75
CA LYS A 80 19.59 -6.09 7.50
C LYS A 80 20.27 -7.43 7.81
N PHE A 81 20.07 -8.42 6.96
CA PHE A 81 20.63 -9.77 7.11
C PHE A 81 21.82 -9.98 6.19
N ASN A 82 22.90 -10.48 6.76
CA ASN A 82 24.09 -10.93 6.05
C ASN A 82 24.36 -12.43 6.30
N MET A 83 25.20 -13.03 5.45
CA MET A 83 25.60 -14.43 5.61
C MET A 83 26.26 -14.68 6.97
N GLY A 84 25.78 -15.70 7.67
CA GLY A 84 26.26 -16.09 9.01
C GLY A 84 25.50 -15.44 10.17
N ASP A 85 24.55 -14.53 9.91
CA ASP A 85 23.63 -14.04 10.92
C ASP A 85 22.62 -15.12 11.34
N ASN A 86 21.99 -14.93 12.50
CA ASN A 86 20.96 -15.85 12.98
C ASN A 86 19.67 -15.71 12.18
N TYR A 87 19.53 -16.54 11.14
CA TYR A 87 18.38 -16.53 10.23
C TYR A 87 17.05 -16.67 10.96
N ARG A 88 16.95 -17.57 11.95
CA ARG A 88 15.70 -17.80 12.68
C ARG A 88 15.24 -16.54 13.43
N HIS A 89 16.18 -15.84 14.06
CA HIS A 89 15.85 -14.59 14.76
C HIS A 89 15.42 -13.49 13.78
N TRP A 90 16.14 -13.36 12.67
CA TRP A 90 15.83 -12.39 11.63
C TRP A 90 14.45 -12.67 11.00
N GLU A 91 14.18 -13.92 10.63
CA GLU A 91 12.91 -14.37 10.06
C GLU A 91 11.70 -14.00 10.94
N ASP A 92 11.79 -14.23 12.26
CA ASP A 92 10.74 -13.85 13.21
C ASP A 92 10.47 -12.34 13.24
N GLN A 93 11.48 -11.51 13.00
CA GLN A 93 11.33 -10.05 12.92
C GLN A 93 10.73 -9.64 11.58
N VAL A 94 11.20 -10.21 10.47
CA VAL A 94 10.68 -9.94 9.13
C VAL A 94 9.22 -10.34 9.00
N ARG A 95 8.83 -11.52 9.48
CA ARG A 95 7.43 -11.97 9.48
C ARG A 95 6.51 -10.99 10.22
N ARG A 96 6.97 -10.41 11.32
CA ARG A 96 6.21 -9.38 12.05
C ARG A 96 6.13 -8.08 11.27
N TYR A 97 7.23 -7.65 10.66
CA TYR A 97 7.29 -6.46 9.85
C TYR A 97 6.35 -6.52 8.64
N LEU A 98 6.37 -7.63 7.89
CA LEU A 98 5.57 -7.81 6.68
C LEU A 98 4.06 -7.80 6.91
N LYS A 99 3.57 -8.19 8.11
CA LYS A 99 2.14 -8.14 8.45
C LYS A 99 1.53 -6.74 8.37
N HIS A 100 2.37 -5.71 8.33
CA HIS A 100 1.93 -4.32 8.21
C HIS A 100 1.82 -3.82 6.77
N PHE A 101 2.25 -4.61 5.78
CA PHE A 101 2.30 -4.25 4.37
C PHE A 101 1.44 -5.19 3.54
N ALA A 102 1.06 -4.73 2.35
CA ALA A 102 0.32 -5.55 1.40
C ALA A 102 1.23 -6.65 0.79
N HIS A 103 0.64 -7.80 0.45
CA HIS A 103 1.38 -9.01 0.04
C HIS A 103 2.21 -8.84 -1.23
N ASP A 104 1.78 -7.95 -2.12
CA ASP A 104 2.49 -7.56 -3.34
C ASP A 104 3.85 -6.91 -3.06
N GLN A 105 3.98 -6.23 -1.92
CA GLN A 105 5.22 -5.54 -1.52
C GLN A 105 6.18 -6.44 -0.74
N HIS A 106 5.73 -7.62 -0.30
CA HIS A 106 6.53 -8.44 0.61
C HIS A 106 7.85 -8.91 0.00
N GLY A 107 7.85 -9.21 -1.31
CA GLY A 107 9.07 -9.62 -2.01
C GLY A 107 10.15 -8.54 -1.97
N ASP A 108 9.80 -7.33 -2.41
CA ASP A 108 10.72 -6.19 -2.43
C ASP A 108 11.21 -5.83 -1.03
N LEU A 109 10.33 -5.85 -0.02
CA LEU A 109 10.70 -5.60 1.37
C LEU A 109 11.69 -6.64 1.91
N ILE A 110 11.54 -7.92 1.55
CA ILE A 110 12.50 -8.96 1.93
C ILE A 110 13.84 -8.71 1.23
N LEU A 111 13.83 -8.41 -0.07
CA LEU A 111 15.05 -8.11 -0.83
C LEU A 111 15.81 -6.93 -0.22
N ASP A 112 15.10 -5.86 0.12
CA ASP A 112 15.71 -4.70 0.78
C ASP A 112 16.38 -5.09 2.11
N LEU A 113 15.83 -6.06 2.83
CA LEU A 113 16.38 -6.51 4.11
C LEU A 113 17.58 -7.45 3.97
N LEU A 114 17.90 -7.92 2.77
CA LEU A 114 19.09 -8.74 2.50
C LEU A 114 20.24 -7.87 1.99
N ILE A 115 21.47 -8.17 2.41
CA ILE A 115 22.66 -7.45 1.95
C ILE A 115 23.76 -8.41 1.48
N GLY A 116 24.58 -7.92 0.54
CA GLY A 116 25.73 -8.65 0.00
C GLY A 116 25.35 -10.00 -0.59
N GLU A 117 26.11 -11.04 -0.23
CA GLU A 117 25.92 -12.39 -0.77
C GLU A 117 24.53 -12.98 -0.48
N ALA A 118 23.90 -12.60 0.64
CA ALA A 118 22.55 -13.08 0.96
C ALA A 118 21.51 -12.55 -0.04
N TYR A 119 21.66 -11.31 -0.49
CA TYR A 119 20.81 -10.72 -1.52
C TYR A 119 20.99 -11.47 -2.85
N ASP A 120 22.24 -11.61 -3.30
CA ASP A 120 22.57 -12.24 -4.58
C ASP A 120 21.99 -13.66 -4.67
N ARG A 121 22.19 -14.47 -3.63
CA ARG A 121 21.67 -15.86 -3.58
C ARG A 121 20.16 -15.97 -3.67
N VAL A 122 19.43 -15.05 -3.04
CA VAL A 122 17.96 -15.06 -3.03
C VAL A 122 17.41 -14.51 -4.35
N ASN A 123 18.04 -13.45 -4.87
CA ASN A 123 17.66 -12.81 -6.11
C ASN A 123 17.88 -13.74 -7.33
N ASP A 124 19.05 -14.38 -7.41
CA ASP A 124 19.40 -15.33 -8.48
C ASP A 124 18.52 -16.59 -8.47
N ALA A 125 18.08 -17.00 -7.27
CA ALA A 125 17.18 -18.13 -7.12
C ALA A 125 15.72 -17.80 -7.46
N HIS A 126 15.40 -16.52 -7.74
CA HIS A 126 14.07 -16.06 -8.14
C HIS A 126 12.93 -16.47 -7.18
N ILE A 127 13.27 -16.62 -5.90
CA ILE A 127 12.35 -17.14 -4.86
C ILE A 127 11.18 -16.16 -4.61
N LEU A 128 11.44 -14.86 -4.76
CA LEU A 128 10.50 -13.77 -4.44
C LEU A 128 9.66 -13.30 -5.63
N GLN A 129 9.64 -14.04 -6.74
CA GLN A 129 8.75 -13.75 -7.88
C GLN A 129 7.28 -14.14 -7.62
N ARG A 130 7.02 -14.89 -6.56
CA ARG A 130 5.68 -15.35 -6.16
C ARG A 130 5.27 -14.69 -4.85
N PRO A 131 3.97 -14.65 -4.52
CA PRO A 131 3.50 -14.17 -3.22
C PRO A 131 4.26 -14.86 -2.09
N VAL A 132 4.73 -14.05 -1.14
CA VAL A 132 5.51 -14.54 0.01
C VAL A 132 4.62 -15.41 0.89
N ALA A 133 5.01 -16.68 1.01
CA ALA A 133 4.35 -17.70 1.81
C ALA A 133 5.36 -18.40 2.73
N GLU A 134 4.89 -19.35 3.54
CA GLU A 134 5.75 -20.14 4.44
C GLU A 134 6.82 -20.91 3.65
N GLU A 135 6.46 -21.39 2.46
CA GLU A 135 7.36 -22.06 1.51
C GLU A 135 8.52 -21.16 1.11
N THR A 136 8.25 -19.88 0.89
CA THR A 136 9.24 -18.86 0.52
C THR A 136 10.31 -18.73 1.59
N PHE A 137 9.92 -18.62 2.86
CA PHE A 137 10.89 -18.52 3.97
C PHE A 137 11.71 -19.80 4.14
N ARG A 138 11.12 -20.96 3.89
CA ARG A 138 11.84 -22.24 3.89
C ARG A 138 12.86 -22.32 2.76
N GLU A 139 12.51 -21.84 1.56
CA GLU A 139 13.43 -21.79 0.43
C GLU A 139 14.58 -20.82 0.66
N ILE A 140 14.30 -19.61 1.19
CA ILE A 140 15.33 -18.64 1.59
C ILE A 140 16.27 -19.28 2.62
N ARG A 141 15.72 -19.92 3.65
CA ARG A 141 16.52 -20.62 4.67
C ARG A 141 17.49 -21.62 4.05
N ASN A 142 17.01 -22.44 3.11
CA ASN A 142 17.84 -23.44 2.45
C ASN A 142 18.98 -22.83 1.61
N ARG A 143 18.82 -21.60 1.10
CA ARG A 143 19.86 -20.88 0.34
C ARG A 143 20.88 -20.18 1.23
N LEU A 144 20.42 -19.63 2.35
CA LEU A 144 21.23 -18.81 3.24
C LEU A 144 21.93 -19.64 4.33
N ASP A 145 21.30 -20.74 4.77
CA ASP A 145 21.83 -21.66 5.78
C ASP A 145 21.72 -23.11 5.27
N PRO A 146 22.61 -23.54 4.36
CA PRO A 146 22.59 -24.89 3.84
C PRO A 146 22.85 -25.87 5.00
N PRO A 147 22.04 -26.93 5.16
CA PRO A 147 22.25 -27.93 6.20
C PRO A 147 23.62 -28.60 5.98
N GLY A 148 24.63 -28.17 6.74
CA GLY A 148 26.01 -28.61 6.61
C GLY A 148 27.06 -27.51 6.83
N LEU A 149 26.69 -26.23 6.74
CA LEU A 149 27.55 -25.08 7.02
C LEU A 149 27.30 -24.55 8.44
N THR A 150 27.43 -25.41 9.45
CA THR A 150 27.55 -24.96 10.84
C THR A 150 28.84 -24.15 10.95
N ILE A 151 28.72 -22.83 10.86
CA ILE A 151 29.80 -21.88 11.16
C ILE A 151 30.21 -22.17 12.60
N LYS A 152 31.34 -22.86 12.75
CA LYS A 152 32.06 -22.94 14.01
C LYS A 152 32.40 -21.51 14.37
N HIS A 153 31.67 -20.91 15.30
CA HIS A 153 32.13 -19.71 15.99
C HIS A 153 33.40 -20.07 16.74
N GLN A 154 34.55 -19.98 16.07
CA GLN A 154 35.84 -20.04 16.72
C GLN A 154 36.02 -18.70 17.41
N ARG A 155 35.48 -18.62 18.63
CA ARG A 155 35.70 -17.50 19.55
C ARG A 155 37.17 -17.56 19.97
N VAL A 156 38.03 -16.87 19.22
CA VAL A 156 39.42 -16.64 19.62
C VAL A 156 39.37 -15.59 20.73
N PHE A 157 39.52 -16.04 21.97
CA PHE A 157 39.85 -15.14 23.07
C PHE A 157 41.35 -14.84 22.99
N TYR A 158 41.70 -13.57 22.88
CA TYR A 158 43.05 -13.07 23.14
C TYR A 158 43.22 -12.76 24.62
#